data_AF-A0A938HEG0-F1
#
_entry.id   AF-A0A938HEG0-F1
#
_cell.length_a   1.000
_cell.length_b   1.000
_cell.length_c   1.000
_cell.angle_alpha   90.00
_cell.angle_beta   90.00
_cell.angle_gamma   90.00
#
_symmetry.space_group_name_H-M   'P 1'
#
loop_
_entity.id
_entity.type
_entity.pdbx_description
1 polymer ?
#
loop_
_entity_poly.entity_id
_entity_poly.type
_entity_poly.pdbx_seq_one_letter_code
_entity_poly.pdbx_strand_id
1 'polypeptide(L)'
;MNFYIIELVLLLSVVVGGVLVSTLNATNKNQYIKLALAFSGGFLLAVIFQHLLPELYGAHNGPAYDHNLALPVLEVGVYILLGFLVQLVLEYFSGGIEHGHVHVHQGQAMPWTLFISLSVHSVIEGIPLGNMLQLGLDNQTIPYNASFFWGIVFHQIPVAIALMTLLLATRLNRRQAWLILLTFGLMTPIGVFLGLGITTEQLGLNVNVILAIVVGMFLHISTTIIFETAENHKFNLLKLLSILVGVGLATGIF
;
A
#
# COMPACT_ATOMS: atom_id res chain seq x y z
N MET A 1 -7.92 -1.49 -17.23
CA MET A 1 -8.91 -2.24 -16.44
C MET A 1 -10.09 -1.31 -16.13
N ASN A 2 -11.33 -1.79 -16.04
CA ASN A 2 -12.47 -0.91 -15.73
C ASN A 2 -12.41 -0.45 -14.26
N PHE A 3 -12.79 0.80 -13.98
CA PHE A 3 -12.94 1.37 -12.63
C PHE A 3 -13.61 0.41 -11.64
N TYR A 4 -14.75 -0.17 -11.99
CA TYR A 4 -15.48 -1.09 -11.10
C TYR A 4 -14.69 -2.35 -10.76
N ILE A 5 -13.86 -2.84 -11.69
CA ILE A 5 -13.01 -4.02 -11.46
C ILE A 5 -11.88 -3.68 -10.50
N ILE A 6 -11.27 -2.49 -10.64
CA ILE A 6 -10.22 -2.00 -9.75
C ILE A 6 -10.74 -1.92 -8.32
N GLU A 7 -11.86 -1.24 -8.12
CA GLU A 7 -12.48 -1.08 -6.80
C GLU A 7 -12.83 -2.44 -6.16
N LEU A 8 -13.38 -3.35 -6.97
CA LEU A 8 -13.71 -4.69 -6.51
C LEU A 8 -12.46 -5.46 -6.07
N VAL A 9 -11.38 -5.40 -6.84
CA VAL A 9 -10.14 -6.12 -6.51
C VAL A 9 -9.47 -5.52 -5.27
N LEU A 10 -9.48 -4.20 -5.09
CA LEU A 10 -8.97 -3.54 -3.87
C LEU A 10 -9.73 -4.04 -2.63
N LEU A 11 -11.06 -4.01 -2.67
CA LEU A 11 -11.90 -4.50 -1.57
C LEU A 11 -11.67 -6.01 -1.32
N LEU A 12 -11.61 -6.81 -2.38
CA LEU A 12 -11.39 -8.26 -2.26
C LEU A 12 -10.03 -8.58 -1.66
N SER A 13 -8.98 -7.79 -1.93
CA SER A 13 -7.65 -7.99 -1.35
C SER A 13 -7.68 -7.96 0.20
N VAL A 14 -8.44 -7.01 0.76
CA VAL A 14 -8.64 -6.86 2.21
C VAL A 14 -9.48 -8.01 2.77
N VAL A 15 -10.54 -8.39 2.06
CA VAL A 15 -11.40 -9.53 2.44
C VAL A 15 -10.58 -10.82 2.46
N VAL A 16 -9.73 -11.06 1.46
CA VAL A 16 -8.83 -12.22 1.41
C VAL A 16 -7.94 -12.26 2.64
N GLY A 17 -7.30 -11.14 3.01
CA GLY A 17 -6.50 -11.06 4.22
C GLY A 17 -7.28 -11.41 5.50
N GLY A 18 -8.50 -10.87 5.63
CA GLY A 18 -9.38 -11.17 6.77
C GLY A 18 -9.86 -12.63 6.84
N VAL A 19 -10.16 -13.24 5.68
CA VAL A 19 -10.59 -14.64 5.58
C VAL A 19 -9.44 -15.55 5.98
N LEU A 20 -8.23 -15.30 5.49
CA LEU A 20 -7.03 -16.08 5.83
C LEU A 20 -6.83 -16.13 7.34
N VAL A 21 -6.93 -15.00 8.04
CA VAL A 21 -6.78 -14.97 9.50
C VAL A 21 -7.91 -15.69 10.22
N SER A 22 -9.16 -15.41 9.82
CA SER A 22 -10.34 -15.86 10.57
C SER A 22 -10.70 -17.34 10.34
N THR A 23 -10.19 -17.97 9.26
CA THR A 23 -10.45 -19.39 8.95
C THR A 23 -9.27 -20.29 9.26
N LEU A 24 -8.04 -19.84 8.97
CA LEU A 24 -6.84 -20.66 9.15
C LEU A 24 -6.27 -20.59 10.57
N ASN A 25 -6.92 -19.84 11.48
CA ASN A 25 -6.37 -19.48 12.80
C ASN A 25 -4.92 -19.01 12.66
N ALA A 26 -4.65 -18.15 11.65
CA ALA A 26 -3.30 -17.69 11.33
C ALA A 26 -2.67 -16.84 12.46
N THR A 27 -3.42 -16.59 13.53
CA THR A 27 -3.01 -15.91 14.77
C THR A 27 -1.77 -16.52 15.44
N ASN A 28 -1.46 -17.81 15.22
CA ASN A 28 -0.31 -18.49 15.84
C ASN A 28 0.89 -18.71 14.92
N LYS A 29 0.89 -18.13 13.71
CA LYS A 29 1.91 -18.39 12.67
C LYS A 29 2.65 -17.11 12.24
N ASN A 30 3.17 -16.36 13.22
CA ASN A 30 3.89 -15.09 13.05
C ASN A 30 4.96 -15.13 11.92
N GLN A 31 5.66 -16.26 11.76
CA GLN A 31 6.64 -16.44 10.69
C GLN A 31 6.07 -16.28 9.27
N TYR A 32 4.86 -16.79 8.99
CA TYR A 32 4.27 -16.72 7.66
C TYR A 32 3.80 -15.30 7.34
N ILE A 33 3.29 -14.57 8.33
CA ILE A 33 2.94 -13.15 8.19
C ILE A 33 4.20 -12.33 7.87
N LYS A 34 5.29 -12.56 8.61
CA LYS A 34 6.59 -11.92 8.36
C LYS A 34 7.14 -12.24 6.96
N LEU A 35 7.01 -13.48 6.48
CA LEU A 35 7.46 -13.87 5.13
C LEU A 35 6.59 -13.24 4.04
N ALA A 36 5.27 -13.16 4.24
CA ALA A 36 4.35 -12.50 3.32
C ALA A 36 4.62 -10.98 3.24
N LEU A 37 4.88 -10.35 4.39
CA LEU A 37 5.32 -8.95 4.46
C LEU A 37 6.65 -8.76 3.74
N ALA A 38 7.66 -9.61 3.99
CA ALA A 38 8.95 -9.54 3.32
C ALA A 38 8.85 -9.70 1.80
N PHE A 39 8.02 -10.63 1.33
CA PHE A 39 7.70 -10.78 -0.09
C PHE A 39 7.08 -9.50 -0.65
N SER A 40 6.06 -8.96 0.03
CA SER A 40 5.39 -7.73 -0.39
C SER A 40 6.34 -6.53 -0.40
N GLY A 41 7.22 -6.39 0.59
CA GLY A 41 8.21 -5.33 0.65
C GLY A 41 9.20 -5.42 -0.52
N GLY A 42 9.63 -6.63 -0.89
CA GLY A 42 10.47 -6.85 -2.08
C GLY A 42 9.74 -6.51 -3.39
N PHE A 43 8.48 -6.94 -3.52
CA PHE A 43 7.65 -6.63 -4.68
C PHE A 43 7.43 -5.11 -4.84
N LEU A 44 7.05 -4.43 -3.76
CA LEU A 44 6.81 -3.00 -3.75
C LEU A 44 8.09 -2.21 -4.03
N LEU A 45 9.23 -2.62 -3.45
CA LEU A 45 10.53 -2.02 -3.72
C LEU A 45 10.90 -2.10 -5.21
N ALA A 46 10.70 -3.27 -5.84
CA ALA A 46 10.96 -3.43 -7.27
C ALA A 46 10.06 -2.52 -8.12
N VAL A 47 8.76 -2.48 -7.83
CA VAL A 47 7.80 -1.58 -8.51
C VAL A 47 8.22 -0.11 -8.40
N ILE A 48 8.65 0.33 -7.21
CA ILE A 48 9.13 1.69 -7.00
C ILE A 48 10.32 2.00 -7.90
N PHE A 49 11.36 1.17 -7.88
CA PHE A 49 12.61 1.45 -8.60
C PHE A 49 12.49 1.30 -10.12
N GLN A 50 11.59 0.44 -10.62
CA GLN A 50 11.48 0.12 -12.04
C GLN A 50 10.41 0.92 -12.77
N HIS A 51 9.35 1.32 -12.07
CA HIS A 51 8.21 1.98 -12.69
C HIS A 51 7.97 3.36 -12.09
N LEU A 52 7.78 3.46 -10.76
CA LEU A 52 7.31 4.71 -10.16
C LEU A 52 8.38 5.82 -10.13
N LEU A 53 9.63 5.50 -9.77
CA LEU A 53 10.73 6.47 -9.80
C LEU A 53 11.06 6.91 -11.24
N PRO A 54 11.26 6.01 -12.21
CA PRO A 54 11.47 6.42 -13.60
C PRO A 54 10.34 7.31 -14.14
N GLU A 55 9.08 6.97 -13.85
CA GLU A 55 7.90 7.76 -14.25
C GLU A 55 7.95 9.17 -13.67
N LEU A 56 8.21 9.31 -12.36
CA LEU A 56 8.33 10.61 -11.70
C LEU A 56 9.47 11.48 -12.25
N TYR A 57 10.58 10.86 -12.66
CA TYR A 57 11.75 11.56 -13.23
C TYR A 57 11.69 11.76 -14.75
N GLY A 58 10.57 11.44 -15.39
CA GLY A 58 10.38 11.71 -16.81
C GLY A 58 10.95 10.66 -17.77
N ALA A 59 11.35 9.48 -17.27
CA ALA A 59 11.71 8.36 -18.13
C ALA A 59 10.41 7.71 -18.66
N HIS A 60 10.06 8.01 -19.91
CA HIS A 60 8.79 7.57 -20.52
C HIS A 60 8.99 6.38 -21.45
N ASN A 61 8.23 5.31 -21.22
CA ASN A 61 8.03 4.20 -22.18
C ASN A 61 6.56 4.14 -22.68
N GLY A 62 5.76 5.20 -22.52
CA GLY A 62 4.32 5.23 -22.86
C GLY A 62 3.88 6.50 -23.63
N PRO A 63 2.86 6.43 -24.50
CA PRO A 63 2.56 7.44 -25.53
C PRO A 63 1.76 8.69 -25.08
N ALA A 64 1.53 8.93 -23.79
CA ALA A 64 0.56 9.93 -23.35
C ALA A 64 0.96 10.70 -22.09
N TYR A 65 2.20 11.20 -22.03
CA TYR A 65 2.61 12.11 -20.96
C TYR A 65 3.19 13.37 -21.58
N ASP A 66 2.54 14.50 -21.30
CA ASP A 66 2.96 15.82 -21.73
C ASP A 66 4.15 16.27 -20.86
N HIS A 67 5.32 16.44 -21.48
CA HIS A 67 6.54 16.90 -20.80
C HIS A 67 6.36 18.21 -20.04
N ASN A 68 5.32 18.99 -20.32
CA ASN A 68 5.01 20.23 -19.61
C ASN A 68 4.44 20.03 -18.19
N LEU A 69 4.10 18.80 -17.79
CA LEU A 69 3.56 18.46 -16.46
C LEU A 69 4.56 17.79 -15.52
N ALA A 70 5.80 17.53 -15.97
CA ALA A 70 6.84 16.93 -15.15
C ALA A 70 7.33 17.92 -14.08
N LEU A 71 7.42 17.44 -12.83
CA LEU A 71 8.02 18.21 -11.75
C LEU A 71 9.53 18.38 -12.00
N PRO A 72 10.13 19.51 -11.59
CA PRO A 72 11.58 19.64 -11.51
C PRO A 72 12.18 18.49 -10.70
N VAL A 73 13.33 17.95 -11.15
CA VAL A 73 14.01 16.79 -10.55
C VAL A 73 14.22 16.96 -9.02
N LEU A 74 14.56 18.17 -8.58
CA LEU A 74 14.72 18.48 -7.17
C LEU A 74 13.40 18.37 -6.40
N GLU A 75 12.29 18.86 -6.98
CA GLU A 75 10.97 18.79 -6.34
C GLU A 75 10.49 17.36 -6.20
N VAL A 76 10.71 16.51 -7.21
CA VAL A 76 10.43 15.06 -7.11
C VAL A 76 11.13 14.46 -5.88
N GLY A 77 12.43 14.72 -5.73
CA GLY A 77 13.20 14.23 -4.59
C GLY A 77 12.71 14.77 -3.24
N VAL A 78 12.34 16.04 -3.17
CA VAL A 78 11.80 16.68 -1.96
C VAL A 78 10.45 16.08 -1.56
N TYR A 79 9.55 15.83 -2.51
CA TYR A 79 8.24 15.23 -2.23
C TYR A 79 8.33 13.75 -1.86
N ILE A 80 9.28 13.01 -2.44
CA ILE A 80 9.60 11.64 -1.99
C ILE A 80 10.09 11.66 -0.54
N LEU A 81 11.01 12.57 -0.19
CA LEU A 81 11.48 12.71 1.19
C LEU A 81 10.32 13.10 2.13
N LEU A 82 9.48 14.04 1.72
CA LEU A 82 8.29 14.43 2.49
C LEU A 82 7.37 13.24 2.71
N GLY A 83 7.09 12.45 1.68
CA GLY A 83 6.29 11.23 1.77
C GLY A 83 6.85 10.20 2.73
N PHE A 84 8.18 9.99 2.70
CA PHE A 84 8.88 9.14 3.65
C PHE A 84 8.65 9.63 5.10
N LEU A 85 8.79 10.93 5.35
CA LEU A 85 8.55 11.53 6.67
C LEU A 85 7.08 11.47 7.10
N VAL A 86 6.14 11.69 6.17
CA VAL A 86 4.70 11.52 6.42
C VAL A 86 4.43 10.09 6.88
N GLN A 87 4.99 9.10 6.18
CA GLN A 87 4.82 7.71 6.58
C GLN A 87 5.45 7.41 7.94
N LEU A 88 6.62 7.96 8.25
CA LEU A 88 7.24 7.81 9.56
C LEU A 88 6.33 8.36 10.68
N VAL A 89 5.65 9.49 10.45
CA VAL A 89 4.69 10.05 11.41
C VAL A 89 3.45 9.15 11.54
N LEU A 90 2.90 8.66 10.43
CA LEU A 90 1.78 7.72 10.47
C LEU A 90 2.17 6.41 11.16
N GLU A 91 3.40 5.95 10.96
CA GLU A 91 3.93 4.76 11.61
C GLU A 91 3.94 4.89 13.13
N TYR A 92 4.41 6.03 13.64
CA TYR A 92 4.41 6.33 15.08
C TYR A 92 3.02 6.13 15.71
N PHE A 93 1.96 6.53 15.02
CA PHE A 93 0.58 6.35 15.47
C PHE A 93 0.03 4.94 15.22
N SER A 94 0.54 4.23 14.21
CA SER A 94 0.13 2.87 13.88
C SER A 94 0.84 1.77 14.68
N GLY A 95 1.95 2.10 15.36
CA GLY A 95 2.76 1.12 16.09
C GLY A 95 3.45 0.08 15.21
N GLY A 96 3.61 0.35 13.90
CA GLY A 96 4.36 -0.51 12.98
C GLY A 96 3.61 -1.77 12.50
N ILE A 97 2.27 -1.81 12.59
CA ILE A 97 1.51 -3.00 12.15
C ILE A 97 1.70 -3.30 10.66
N GLU A 98 1.92 -2.28 9.83
CA GLU A 98 2.15 -2.42 8.39
C GLU A 98 3.39 -3.25 8.04
N HIS A 99 4.35 -3.35 8.97
CA HIS A 99 5.56 -4.14 8.80
C HIS A 99 5.67 -5.32 9.78
N GLY A 100 4.58 -5.60 10.52
CA GLY A 100 4.39 -6.84 11.27
C GLY A 100 4.53 -6.73 12.78
N HIS A 101 4.62 -5.52 13.35
CA HIS A 101 4.71 -5.30 14.80
C HIS A 101 3.34 -5.38 15.46
N VAL A 102 2.84 -6.60 15.63
CA VAL A 102 1.57 -6.86 16.32
C VAL A 102 1.85 -7.19 17.80
N HIS A 103 1.98 -6.16 18.64
CA HIS A 103 2.05 -6.32 20.10
C HIS A 103 0.67 -6.08 20.72
N VAL A 104 -0.05 -7.15 21.01
CA VAL A 104 -1.43 -7.07 21.51
C VAL A 104 -1.57 -7.88 22.79
N HIS A 105 -2.00 -7.22 23.85
CA HIS A 105 -2.45 -7.90 25.06
C HIS A 105 -3.88 -8.39 24.83
N GLN A 106 -4.13 -9.67 25.11
CA GLN A 106 -5.47 -10.25 24.93
C GLN A 106 -6.52 -9.44 25.70
N GLY A 107 -7.60 -9.10 25.01
CA GLY A 107 -8.69 -8.34 25.62
C GLY A 107 -8.33 -6.88 25.90
N GLN A 108 -7.44 -6.25 25.12
CA GLN A 108 -7.33 -4.79 25.10
C GLN A 108 -8.48 -4.14 24.32
N ALA A 109 -8.72 -2.84 24.56
CA ALA A 109 -9.68 -2.06 23.79
C ALA A 109 -9.19 -1.82 22.34
N MET A 110 -10.10 -1.42 21.44
CA MET A 110 -9.76 -1.10 20.05
C MET A 110 -8.78 0.10 19.98
N PRO A 111 -7.60 -0.04 19.36
CA PRO A 111 -6.66 1.08 19.20
C PRO A 111 -7.10 1.99 18.05
N TRP A 112 -7.97 2.96 18.33
CA TRP A 112 -8.51 3.87 17.32
C TRP A 112 -7.45 4.74 16.63
N THR A 113 -6.43 5.19 17.36
CA THR A 113 -5.32 5.99 16.79
C THR A 113 -4.61 5.24 15.66
N LEU A 114 -4.38 3.94 15.86
CA LEU A 114 -3.79 3.06 14.87
C LEU A 114 -4.69 2.92 13.65
N PHE A 115 -5.97 2.62 13.88
CA PHE A 115 -6.95 2.48 12.79
C PHE A 115 -7.06 3.73 11.94
N ILE A 116 -7.11 4.91 12.57
CA ILE A 116 -7.17 6.20 11.87
C ILE A 116 -5.88 6.42 11.07
N SER A 117 -4.71 6.17 11.67
CA SER A 117 -3.43 6.33 10.97
C SER A 117 -3.34 5.47 9.70
N LEU A 118 -3.66 4.18 9.81
CA LEU A 118 -3.71 3.26 8.65
C LEU A 118 -4.75 3.69 7.61
N SER A 119 -5.87 4.24 8.06
CA SER A 119 -6.92 4.74 7.15
C SER A 119 -6.43 5.96 6.36
N VAL A 120 -5.75 6.91 7.02
CA VAL A 120 -5.16 8.07 6.34
C VAL A 120 -4.10 7.62 5.34
N HIS A 121 -3.21 6.71 5.73
CA HIS A 121 -2.24 6.09 4.83
C HIS A 121 -2.90 5.53 3.56
N SER A 122 -3.93 4.70 3.74
CA SER A 122 -4.64 4.01 2.64
C SER A 122 -5.40 4.98 1.72
N VAL A 123 -5.95 6.07 2.26
CA VAL A 123 -6.60 7.12 1.45
C VAL A 123 -5.57 7.84 0.58
N ILE A 124 -4.43 8.26 1.15
CA ILE A 124 -3.40 8.99 0.40
C ILE A 124 -2.88 8.14 -0.77
N GLU A 125 -2.67 6.85 -0.51
CA GLU A 125 -2.24 5.87 -1.51
C GLU A 125 -3.22 5.72 -2.69
N GLY A 126 -4.53 5.75 -2.43
CA GLY A 126 -5.55 5.58 -3.45
C GLY A 126 -5.65 6.76 -4.43
N ILE A 127 -5.25 7.97 -4.03
CA ILE A 127 -5.46 9.19 -4.83
C ILE A 127 -4.75 9.14 -6.20
N PRO A 128 -3.45 8.84 -6.30
CA PRO A 128 -2.79 8.73 -7.61
C PRO A 128 -3.43 7.65 -8.51
N LEU A 129 -3.88 6.54 -7.92
CA LEU A 129 -4.53 5.46 -8.67
C LEU A 129 -5.84 5.95 -9.31
N GLY A 130 -6.62 6.75 -8.58
CA GLY A 130 -7.82 7.41 -9.10
C GLY A 130 -7.53 8.34 -10.27
N ASN A 131 -6.49 9.17 -10.17
CA ASN A 131 -6.17 10.11 -11.24
C ASN A 131 -5.68 9.43 -12.53
N MET A 132 -5.01 8.28 -12.39
CA MET A 132 -4.61 7.44 -13.53
C MET A 132 -5.82 6.77 -14.22
N LEU A 133 -7.02 6.83 -13.63
CA LEU A 133 -8.25 6.30 -14.19
C LEU A 133 -9.06 7.44 -14.83
N GLN A 134 -9.27 7.42 -16.14
CA GLN A 134 -10.24 8.32 -16.76
C GLN A 134 -11.65 7.72 -16.61
N LEU A 135 -12.55 8.45 -15.95
CA LEU A 135 -13.96 8.10 -15.83
C LEU A 135 -14.70 8.42 -17.15
N GLY A 136 -14.94 7.38 -17.96
CA GLY A 136 -16.02 7.35 -18.96
C GLY A 136 -15.73 7.97 -20.33
N LEU A 137 -15.72 7.13 -21.37
CA LEU A 137 -16.76 7.09 -22.43
C LEU A 137 -16.34 6.24 -23.63
N ASP A 138 -15.07 5.87 -23.74
CA ASP A 138 -14.61 5.03 -24.84
C ASP A 138 -14.18 3.65 -24.35
N ASN A 139 -14.56 2.62 -25.10
CA ASN A 139 -14.04 1.23 -25.00
C ASN A 139 -12.52 1.14 -25.29
N GLN A 140 -11.79 2.25 -25.18
CA GLN A 140 -10.37 2.30 -25.39
C GLN A 140 -9.65 1.91 -24.09
N THR A 141 -8.66 1.05 -24.25
CA THR A 141 -7.73 0.63 -23.21
C THR A 141 -6.99 1.86 -22.67
N ILE A 142 -7.44 2.38 -21.54
CA ILE A 142 -6.75 3.45 -20.80
C ILE A 142 -5.34 2.97 -20.41
N PRO A 143 -4.28 3.78 -20.56
CA PRO A 143 -2.94 3.47 -20.06
C PRO A 143 -3.01 3.23 -18.55
N TYR A 144 -3.00 1.96 -18.18
CA TYR A 144 -3.16 1.51 -16.81
C TYR A 144 -1.77 1.24 -16.24
N ASN A 145 -1.38 1.95 -15.17
CA ASN A 145 -0.14 1.68 -14.45
C ASN A 145 -0.33 0.41 -13.61
N ALA A 146 -0.23 -0.73 -14.30
CA ALA A 146 -0.46 -2.04 -13.73
C ALA A 146 0.46 -2.34 -12.56
N SER A 147 1.71 -1.91 -12.68
CA SER A 147 2.72 -2.00 -11.64
C SER A 147 2.28 -1.32 -10.35
N PHE A 148 1.79 -0.08 -10.43
CA PHE A 148 1.32 0.65 -9.26
C PHE A 148 0.14 -0.07 -8.59
N PHE A 149 -0.92 -0.37 -9.34
CA PHE A 149 -2.11 -1.05 -8.81
C PHE A 149 -1.78 -2.39 -8.16
N TRP A 150 -0.97 -3.23 -8.82
CA TRP A 150 -0.63 -4.53 -8.24
C TRP A 150 0.29 -4.38 -7.03
N GLY A 151 1.13 -3.33 -6.98
CA GLY A 151 1.85 -2.93 -5.78
C GLY A 151 0.88 -2.66 -4.60
N ILE A 152 -0.19 -1.91 -4.86
CA ILE A 152 -1.27 -1.67 -3.89
C ILE A 152 -1.89 -3.00 -3.41
N VAL A 153 -2.35 -3.83 -4.34
CA VAL A 153 -3.03 -5.09 -4.00
C VAL A 153 -2.13 -6.03 -3.19
N PHE A 154 -0.87 -6.19 -3.58
CA PHE A 154 0.02 -7.15 -2.93
C PHE A 154 0.49 -6.71 -1.54
N HIS A 155 0.58 -5.41 -1.25
CA HIS A 155 0.91 -4.94 0.09
C HIS A 155 -0.32 -4.80 1.01
N GLN A 156 -1.50 -4.54 0.44
CA GLN A 156 -2.73 -4.42 1.21
C GLN A 156 -3.17 -5.77 1.83
N ILE A 157 -2.87 -6.91 1.18
CA ILE A 157 -3.18 -8.25 1.72
C ILE A 157 -2.45 -8.51 3.06
N PRO A 158 -1.10 -8.41 3.16
CA PRO A 158 -0.38 -8.52 4.42
C PRO A 158 -0.86 -7.53 5.50
N VAL A 159 -1.14 -6.27 5.13
CA VAL A 159 -1.66 -5.26 6.08
C VAL A 159 -3.02 -5.69 6.63
N ALA A 160 -3.92 -6.18 5.77
CA ALA A 160 -5.23 -6.70 6.20
C ALA A 160 -5.12 -7.93 7.10
N ILE A 161 -4.14 -8.81 6.85
CA ILE A 161 -3.80 -9.94 7.73
C ILE A 161 -3.36 -9.43 9.11
N ALA A 162 -2.45 -8.46 9.16
CA ALA A 162 -1.94 -7.90 10.40
C ALA A 162 -3.05 -7.18 11.20
N LEU A 163 -3.87 -6.36 10.53
CA LEU A 163 -5.01 -5.68 11.12
C LEU A 163 -6.07 -6.66 11.63
N MET A 164 -6.47 -7.66 10.85
CA MET A 164 -7.47 -8.65 11.32
C MET A 164 -6.94 -9.45 12.52
N THR A 165 -5.64 -9.77 12.53
CA THR A 165 -4.99 -10.45 13.67
C THR A 165 -5.08 -9.59 14.94
N LEU A 166 -4.79 -8.29 14.83
CA LEU A 166 -5.00 -7.33 15.92
C LEU A 166 -6.47 -7.30 16.36
N LEU A 167 -7.41 -7.13 15.43
CA LEU A 167 -8.83 -6.97 15.72
C LEU A 167 -9.39 -8.17 16.49
N LEU A 168 -9.04 -9.39 16.08
CA LEU A 168 -9.47 -10.63 16.77
C LEU A 168 -8.82 -10.83 18.14
N ALA A 169 -7.72 -10.14 18.45
CA ALA A 169 -7.07 -10.19 19.76
C ALA A 169 -7.61 -9.14 20.76
N THR A 170 -8.38 -8.15 20.28
CA THR A 170 -9.08 -7.16 21.12
C THR A 170 -10.35 -7.73 21.78
N ARG A 171 -11.07 -6.92 22.56
CA ARG A 171 -12.39 -7.26 23.13
C ARG A 171 -13.54 -7.31 22.10
N LEU A 172 -13.27 -7.05 20.82
CA LEU A 172 -14.30 -7.03 19.78
C LEU A 172 -14.83 -8.43 19.51
N ASN A 173 -16.12 -8.54 19.26
CA ASN A 173 -16.67 -9.78 18.70
C ASN A 173 -16.29 -9.90 17.22
N ARG A 174 -16.36 -11.12 16.68
CA ARG A 174 -15.95 -11.42 15.30
C ARG A 174 -16.68 -10.58 14.24
N ARG A 175 -17.95 -10.20 14.48
CA ARG A 175 -18.71 -9.35 13.55
C ARG A 175 -18.18 -7.92 13.56
N GLN A 176 -17.89 -7.36 14.73
CA GLN A 176 -17.30 -6.02 14.86
C GLN A 176 -15.92 -5.94 14.21
N ALA A 177 -15.08 -6.97 14.39
CA ALA A 177 -13.78 -7.05 13.72
C ALA A 177 -13.92 -6.99 12.19
N TRP A 178 -14.85 -7.77 11.62
CA TRP A 178 -15.13 -7.72 10.19
C TRP A 178 -15.68 -6.38 9.72
N LEU A 179 -16.60 -5.76 10.47
CA LEU A 179 -17.12 -4.43 10.11
C LEU A 179 -16.00 -3.39 10.07
N ILE A 180 -15.11 -3.39 11.06
CA ILE A 180 -13.98 -2.46 11.10
C ILE A 180 -12.98 -2.73 9.96
N LEU A 181 -12.67 -4.00 9.69
CA LEU A 181 -11.80 -4.37 8.57
C LEU A 181 -12.38 -3.96 7.22
N LEU A 182 -13.70 -4.13 7.02
CA LEU A 182 -14.37 -3.69 5.79
C LEU A 182 -14.38 -2.16 5.68
N THR A 183 -14.59 -1.43 6.78
CA THR A 183 -14.44 0.03 6.79
C THR A 183 -13.03 0.44 6.41
N PHE A 184 -11.99 -0.24 6.93
CA PHE A 184 -10.61 -0.01 6.49
C PHE A 184 -10.42 -0.30 4.99
N GLY A 185 -10.99 -1.40 4.49
CA GLY A 185 -10.88 -1.74 3.07
C GLY A 185 -11.59 -0.80 2.10
N LEU A 186 -12.44 0.11 2.61
CA LEU A 186 -13.02 1.19 1.82
C LEU A 186 -12.10 2.42 1.71
N MET A 187 -11.03 2.51 2.52
CA MET A 187 -10.18 3.70 2.56
C MET A 187 -9.38 3.92 1.27
N THR A 188 -8.81 2.87 0.67
CA THR A 188 -8.16 2.99 -0.64
C THR A 188 -9.16 3.33 -1.75
N PRO A 189 -10.33 2.64 -1.89
CA PRO A 189 -11.43 3.08 -2.75
C PRO A 189 -11.84 4.54 -2.61
N ILE A 190 -11.94 5.03 -1.37
CA ILE A 190 -12.23 6.45 -1.11
C ILE A 190 -11.12 7.32 -1.69
N GLY A 191 -9.85 6.95 -1.50
CA GLY A 191 -8.71 7.62 -2.14
C GLY A 191 -8.81 7.65 -3.67
N VAL A 192 -9.14 6.53 -4.29
CA VAL A 192 -9.35 6.42 -5.75
C VAL A 192 -10.47 7.37 -6.20
N PHE A 193 -11.60 7.37 -5.50
CA PHE A 193 -12.71 8.27 -5.81
C PHE A 193 -12.33 9.76 -5.66
N LEU A 194 -11.52 10.11 -4.65
CA LEU A 194 -11.01 11.48 -4.48
C LEU A 194 -10.08 11.87 -5.64
N GLY A 195 -9.23 10.96 -6.11
CA GLY A 195 -8.37 11.18 -7.28
C GLY A 195 -9.13 11.36 -8.61
N LEU A 196 -10.37 10.85 -8.67
CA LEU A 196 -11.28 10.97 -9.82
C LEU A 196 -12.14 12.23 -9.80
N GLY A 197 -12.79 12.49 -8.66
CA GLY A 197 -13.78 13.55 -8.51
C GLY A 197 -13.19 14.95 -8.34
N ILE A 198 -11.90 15.01 -8.04
CA ILE A 198 -11.16 16.25 -7.89
C ILE A 198 -10.09 16.25 -8.99
N THR A 199 -10.34 16.94 -10.10
CA THR A 199 -9.21 17.21 -11.01
C THR A 199 -8.24 18.03 -10.20
N THR A 200 -7.01 17.55 -10.03
CA THR A 200 -6.07 18.21 -9.14
C THR A 200 -5.77 19.64 -9.60
N GLU A 201 -5.99 19.94 -10.89
CA GLU A 201 -6.11 21.29 -11.45
C GLU A 201 -7.12 22.19 -10.70
N GLN A 202 -8.30 21.70 -10.30
CA GLN A 202 -9.30 22.47 -9.54
C GLN A 202 -8.85 22.78 -8.10
N LEU A 203 -7.98 21.95 -7.50
CA LEU A 203 -7.36 22.22 -6.20
C LEU A 203 -6.01 22.93 -6.29
N GLY A 204 -5.49 23.16 -7.50
CA GLY A 204 -4.12 23.62 -7.71
C GLY A 204 -3.05 22.60 -7.25
N LEU A 205 -3.42 21.33 -7.10
CA LEU A 205 -2.50 20.25 -6.76
C LEU A 205 -2.03 19.55 -8.05
N ASN A 206 -0.77 19.12 -8.08
CA ASN A 206 -0.25 18.31 -9.16
C ASN A 206 -0.24 16.85 -8.69
N VAL A 207 -0.86 15.93 -9.43
CA VAL A 207 -0.94 14.50 -9.07
C VAL A 207 0.43 13.90 -8.87
N ASN A 208 1.43 14.35 -9.62
CA ASN A 208 2.80 13.89 -9.48
C ASN A 208 3.41 14.25 -8.13
N VAL A 209 2.93 15.32 -7.47
CA VAL A 209 3.32 15.65 -6.10
C VAL A 209 2.78 14.59 -5.14
N ILE A 210 1.50 14.22 -5.30
CA ILE A 210 0.87 13.19 -4.49
C ILE A 210 1.50 11.82 -4.76
N LEU A 211 1.77 11.49 -6.03
CA LEU A 211 2.48 10.26 -6.42
C LEU A 211 3.89 10.23 -5.83
N ALA A 212 4.65 11.33 -5.87
CA ALA A 212 5.96 11.42 -5.24
C ALA A 212 5.90 11.20 -3.72
N ILE A 213 4.89 11.77 -3.05
CA ILE A 213 4.61 11.50 -1.64
C ILE A 213 4.32 10.01 -1.41
N VAL A 214 3.43 9.40 -2.21
CA VAL A 214 3.10 7.97 -2.09
C VAL A 214 4.32 7.08 -2.35
N VAL A 215 5.18 7.42 -3.33
CA VAL A 215 6.45 6.73 -3.57
C VAL A 215 7.36 6.82 -2.34
N GLY A 216 7.43 7.99 -1.70
CA GLY A 216 8.13 8.17 -0.43
C GLY A 216 7.58 7.27 0.69
N MET A 217 6.25 7.22 0.81
CA MET A 217 5.58 6.36 1.80
C MET A 217 5.88 4.88 1.55
N PHE A 218 5.84 4.43 0.29
CA PHE A 218 6.16 3.07 -0.10
C PHE A 218 7.63 2.72 0.11
N LEU A 219 8.56 3.66 -0.14
CA LEU A 219 9.98 3.47 0.13
C LEU A 219 10.21 3.24 1.62
N HIS A 220 9.57 4.05 2.48
CA HIS A 220 9.60 3.86 3.92
C HIS A 220 9.11 2.47 4.32
N ILE A 221 7.88 2.10 3.94
CA ILE A 221 7.31 0.78 4.28
C ILE A 221 8.20 -0.37 3.79
N SER A 222 8.61 -0.32 2.52
CA SER A 222 9.40 -1.41 1.92
C SER A 222 10.75 -1.59 2.62
N THR A 223 11.43 -0.49 2.92
CA THR A 223 12.74 -0.53 3.60
C THR A 223 12.60 -0.94 5.06
N THR A 224 11.62 -0.43 5.79
CA THR A 224 11.33 -0.84 7.18
C THR A 224 11.01 -2.34 7.25
N ILE A 225 10.21 -2.90 6.34
CA ILE A 225 9.97 -4.35 6.27
C ILE A 225 11.28 -5.12 6.07
N ILE A 226 12.15 -4.65 5.17
CA ILE A 226 13.43 -5.31 4.84
C ILE A 226 14.42 -5.25 6.01
N PHE A 227 14.48 -4.16 6.76
CA PHE A 227 15.45 -3.99 7.84
C PHE A 227 14.92 -4.42 9.22
N GLU A 228 13.67 -4.13 9.55
CA GLU A 228 13.14 -4.32 10.90
C GLU A 228 12.71 -5.76 11.19
N THR A 229 12.26 -6.52 10.18
CA THR A 229 11.93 -7.95 10.40
C THR A 229 13.17 -8.86 10.56
N ALA A 230 14.36 -8.30 10.81
CA ALA A 230 15.59 -9.04 11.14
C ALA A 230 15.73 -9.22 12.66
N GLU A 231 15.07 -10.23 13.23
CA GLU A 231 15.20 -10.53 14.66
C GLU A 231 16.60 -11.10 14.99
N ASN A 232 17.26 -10.54 16.03
CA ASN A 232 18.48 -11.04 16.67
C ASN A 232 19.79 -11.02 15.83
N HIS A 233 19.93 -10.10 14.86
CA HIS A 233 21.15 -9.94 14.04
C HIS A 233 21.61 -11.22 13.30
N LYS A 234 20.78 -12.26 13.22
CA LYS A 234 21.07 -13.46 12.43
C LYS A 234 20.45 -13.31 11.05
N PHE A 235 21.25 -13.56 10.03
CA PHE A 235 20.80 -13.53 8.65
C PHE A 235 19.69 -14.57 8.42
N ASN A 236 18.49 -14.11 8.08
CA ASN A 236 17.36 -14.99 7.79
C ASN A 236 17.28 -15.25 6.28
N LEU A 237 17.80 -16.39 5.84
CA LEU A 237 17.81 -16.77 4.43
C LEU A 237 16.39 -16.89 3.84
N LEU A 238 15.43 -17.39 4.62
CA LEU A 238 14.03 -17.49 4.15
C LEU A 238 13.44 -16.11 3.86
N LYS A 239 13.73 -15.12 4.71
CA LYS A 239 13.33 -13.74 4.49
C LYS A 239 13.97 -13.16 3.23
N LEU A 240 15.27 -13.36 3.05
CA LEU A 240 15.97 -12.92 1.83
C LEU A 240 15.33 -13.55 0.59
N LEU A 241 15.08 -14.86 0.62
CA LEU A 241 14.43 -15.56 -0.49
C LEU A 241 13.03 -15.01 -0.76
N SER A 242 12.23 -14.73 0.27
CA SER A 242 10.93 -14.07 0.10
C SER A 242 11.04 -12.71 -0.59
N ILE A 243 12.00 -11.87 -0.17
CA ILE A 243 12.25 -10.57 -0.82
C ILE A 243 12.64 -10.76 -2.28
N LEU A 244 13.59 -11.67 -2.56
CA LEU A 244 14.05 -11.95 -3.93
C LEU A 244 12.94 -12.51 -4.82
N VAL A 245 12.03 -13.33 -4.27
CA VAL A 245 10.85 -13.82 -5.00
C VAL A 245 9.89 -12.67 -5.29
N GLY A 246 9.68 -11.73 -4.35
CA GLY A 246 8.89 -10.52 -4.59
C GLY A 246 9.47 -9.65 -5.71
N VAL A 247 10.77 -9.37 -5.65
CA VAL A 247 11.50 -8.62 -6.69
C VAL A 247 11.44 -9.35 -8.03
N GLY A 248 11.71 -10.66 -8.04
CA GLY A 248 11.68 -11.51 -9.23
C GLY A 248 10.30 -11.59 -9.88
N LEU A 249 9.23 -11.58 -9.09
CA LEU A 249 7.87 -11.55 -9.59
C LEU A 249 7.53 -10.19 -10.21
N ALA A 250 7.85 -9.08 -9.54
CA ALA A 250 7.60 -7.74 -10.07
C ALA A 250 8.32 -7.52 -11.41
N THR A 251 9.61 -7.86 -11.47
CA THR A 251 10.44 -7.79 -12.69
C THR A 251 10.02 -8.75 -13.80
N GLY A 252 9.38 -9.87 -13.46
CA GLY A 252 8.92 -10.85 -14.45
C GLY A 252 7.55 -10.51 -15.03
N ILE A 253 6.74 -9.73 -14.32
CA ILE A 253 5.38 -9.33 -14.74
C ILE A 253 5.41 -8.02 -15.54
N PHE A 254 6.28 -7.08 -15.18
CA PHE A 254 6.35 -5.73 -15.75
C PHE A 254 7.71 -5.44 -16.38
#